data_AF-A0AA41Q085-F1
#
_entry.id   AF-A0AA41Q085-F1
#
_cell.length_a   1.000
_cell.length_b   1.000
_cell.length_c   1.000
_cell.angle_alpha   90.00
_cell.angle_beta   90.00
_cell.angle_gamma   90.00
#
_symmetry.space_group_name_H-M   'P 1'
#
loop_
_entity.id
_entity.type
_entity.pdbx_description
1 polymer ?
#
loop_
_entity_poly.entity_id
_entity_poly.type
_entity_poly.pdbx_seq_one_letter_code
_entity_poly.pdbx_strand_id
1 'polypeptide(L)'
;MSDDLTDFTAEIADQIESFVVAVTEVARGEEPGAAVSMLLLEVSQLMLAGGRLGAIADVVPEERFEPDAGPDPDVDALRTALSVLLEPIDVYYEVFDPYVPRPKPVAFRISDDMADVVTDLMHGLAHHRAGRTTEALWWWQFSYLANWGATASAVLRALQSVVAHTRLDAVSAEGLESAVDAALGDELVEELAEQLDDAVVLGGPSAS
;
A
#
# COMPACT_ATOMS: atom_id res chain seq x y z
N MET A 1 30.26 13.81 12.46
CA MET A 1 28.99 14.56 12.43
C MET A 1 28.67 15.04 11.03
N SER A 2 29.57 15.78 10.34
CA SER A 2 29.37 16.16 8.92
C SER A 2 29.38 14.96 7.95
N ASP A 3 30.38 14.07 8.07
CA ASP A 3 30.45 12.87 7.22
C ASP A 3 29.28 11.91 7.46
N ASP A 4 28.92 11.70 8.73
CA ASP A 4 27.78 10.86 9.15
C ASP A 4 26.43 11.34 8.56
N LEU A 5 26.20 12.66 8.52
CA LEU A 5 24.99 13.22 7.90
C LEU A 5 25.02 13.13 6.37
N THR A 6 26.21 13.21 5.78
CA THR A 6 26.39 13.06 4.33
C THR A 6 26.08 11.64 3.90
N ASP A 7 26.64 10.65 4.60
CA ASP A 7 26.37 9.22 4.37
C ASP A 7 24.87 8.92 4.57
N PHE A 8 24.28 9.43 5.66
CA PHE A 8 22.84 9.32 5.89
C PHE A 8 22.00 9.91 4.75
N THR A 9 22.37 11.08 4.24
CA THR A 9 21.65 11.72 3.13
C THR A 9 21.75 10.89 1.85
N ALA A 10 22.93 10.32 1.55
CA ALA A 10 23.12 9.44 0.42
C ALA A 10 22.24 8.17 0.53
N GLU A 11 22.17 7.57 1.72
CA GLU A 11 21.30 6.41 1.96
C GLU A 11 19.81 6.73 1.78
N ILE A 12 19.37 7.92 2.22
CA ILE A 12 17.99 8.37 1.99
C ILE A 12 17.75 8.61 0.49
N ALA A 13 18.71 9.23 -0.20
CA ALA A 13 18.62 9.46 -1.64
C ALA A 13 18.46 8.15 -2.42
N ASP A 14 19.26 7.13 -2.10
CA ASP A 14 19.19 5.81 -2.72
C ASP A 14 17.84 5.12 -2.49
N GLN A 15 17.28 5.24 -1.27
CA GLN A 15 15.96 4.69 -0.93
C GLN A 15 14.84 5.40 -1.72
N ILE A 16 14.91 6.72 -1.81
CA ILE A 16 13.92 7.54 -2.53
C ILE A 16 14.01 7.28 -4.04
N GLU A 17 15.20 7.24 -4.61
CA GLU A 17 15.39 6.97 -6.04
C GLU A 17 14.88 5.56 -6.40
N SER A 18 15.17 4.57 -5.55
CA SER A 18 14.64 3.21 -5.71
C SER A 18 13.10 3.19 -5.71
N PHE A 19 12.46 3.88 -4.76
CA PHE A 19 11.00 4.00 -4.70
C PHE A 19 10.41 4.63 -5.96
N VAL A 20 10.95 5.78 -6.40
CA VAL A 20 10.45 6.49 -7.59
C VAL A 20 10.55 5.62 -8.84
N VAL A 21 11.67 4.91 -9.01
CA VAL A 21 11.85 3.96 -10.11
C VAL A 21 10.83 2.83 -10.01
N ALA A 22 10.73 2.16 -8.86
CA ALA A 22 9.85 1.01 -8.68
C ALA A 22 8.37 1.35 -8.93
N VAL A 23 7.89 2.48 -8.40
CA VAL A 23 6.51 2.95 -8.62
C VAL A 23 6.25 3.26 -10.09
N THR A 24 7.22 3.89 -10.76
CA THR A 24 7.12 4.17 -12.21
C THR A 24 7.07 2.89 -13.04
N GLU A 25 7.85 1.88 -12.67
CA GLU A 25 7.81 0.56 -13.32
C GLU A 25 6.48 -0.15 -13.09
N VAL A 26 5.97 -0.17 -11.85
CA VAL A 26 4.66 -0.76 -11.53
C VAL A 26 3.55 -0.07 -12.32
N ALA A 27 3.60 1.27 -12.46
CA ALA A 27 2.61 2.03 -13.21
C ALA A 27 2.54 1.67 -14.70
N ARG A 28 3.57 1.02 -15.28
CA ARG A 28 3.50 0.49 -16.65
C ARG A 28 2.53 -0.67 -16.80
N GLY A 29 2.16 -1.33 -15.70
CA GLY A 29 1.12 -2.35 -15.68
C GLY A 29 1.52 -3.66 -16.37
N GLU A 30 2.81 -3.99 -16.45
CA GLU A 30 3.28 -5.25 -17.05
C GLU A 30 2.82 -6.48 -16.26
N GLU A 31 2.67 -6.36 -14.94
CA GLU A 31 2.21 -7.41 -14.02
C GLU A 31 1.07 -6.92 -13.10
N PRO A 32 -0.17 -6.69 -13.61
CA PRO A 32 -1.26 -6.09 -12.84
C PRO A 32 -1.65 -6.89 -11.59
N GLY A 33 -1.51 -8.22 -11.63
CA GLY A 33 -1.86 -9.09 -10.50
C GLY A 33 -0.96 -8.91 -9.28
N ALA A 34 0.28 -8.41 -9.48
CA ALA A 34 1.23 -8.14 -8.40
C ALA A 34 1.26 -6.66 -7.99
N ALA A 35 0.68 -5.76 -8.79
CA ALA A 35 0.82 -4.30 -8.64
C ALA A 35 0.50 -3.81 -7.22
N VAL A 36 -0.64 -4.19 -6.65
CA VAL A 36 -1.04 -3.77 -5.29
C VAL A 36 -0.04 -4.22 -4.22
N SER A 37 0.46 -5.46 -4.34
CA SER A 37 1.43 -6.00 -3.37
C SER A 37 2.79 -5.32 -3.51
N MET A 38 3.21 -5.00 -4.74
CA MET A 38 4.44 -4.26 -5.00
C MET A 38 4.32 -2.83 -4.47
N LEU A 39 3.24 -2.11 -4.78
CA LEU A 39 3.01 -0.77 -4.24
C LEU A 39 3.00 -0.78 -2.70
N LEU A 40 2.37 -1.78 -2.07
CA LEU A 40 2.38 -1.91 -0.61
C LEU A 40 3.81 -2.07 -0.07
N LEU A 41 4.64 -2.88 -0.73
CA LEU A 41 6.04 -3.07 -0.35
C LEU A 41 6.84 -1.77 -0.50
N GLU A 42 6.75 -1.12 -1.65
CA GLU A 42 7.51 0.10 -1.95
C GLU A 42 7.11 1.24 -1.00
N VAL A 43 5.81 1.43 -0.76
CA VAL A 43 5.33 2.44 0.21
C VAL A 43 5.78 2.10 1.63
N SER A 44 5.82 0.81 2.02
CA SER A 44 6.35 0.41 3.34
C SER A 44 7.84 0.76 3.49
N GLN A 45 8.63 0.58 2.44
CA GLN A 45 10.05 0.95 2.42
C GLN A 45 10.22 2.47 2.47
N LEU A 46 9.40 3.23 1.74
CA LEU A 46 9.38 4.69 1.84
C LEU A 46 9.04 5.16 3.26
N MET A 47 8.08 4.51 3.92
CA MET A 47 7.74 4.84 5.31
C MET A 47 8.90 4.57 6.29
N LEU A 48 9.77 3.59 6.00
CA LEU A 48 11.01 3.41 6.76
C LEU A 48 11.95 4.61 6.56
N ALA A 49 12.14 5.08 5.33
CA ALA A 49 12.94 6.28 5.05
C ALA A 49 12.37 7.51 5.79
N GLY A 50 11.05 7.70 5.77
CA GLY A 50 10.37 8.75 6.53
C GLY A 50 10.56 8.64 8.04
N GLY A 51 10.42 7.44 8.59
CA GLY A 51 10.68 7.18 10.01
C GLY A 51 12.11 7.54 10.43
N ARG A 52 13.10 7.30 9.55
CA ARG A 52 14.50 7.72 9.77
C ARG A 52 14.64 9.24 9.75
N LEU A 53 14.01 9.94 8.80
CA LEU A 53 14.01 11.41 8.72
C LEU A 53 13.36 12.06 9.96
N GLY A 54 12.29 11.47 10.48
CA GLY A 54 11.62 11.94 11.70
C GLY A 54 12.39 11.62 12.99
N ALA A 55 13.40 10.74 12.95
CA ALA A 55 14.19 10.37 14.12
C ALA A 55 15.45 11.22 14.32
N ILE A 56 15.86 11.98 13.29
CA ILE A 56 17.00 12.89 13.39
C ILE A 56 16.56 14.27 13.88
N ALA A 57 17.52 15.08 14.32
CA ALA A 57 17.25 16.48 14.66
C ALA A 57 16.80 17.27 13.42
N ASP A 58 16.09 18.39 13.65
CA ASP A 58 15.66 19.28 12.58
C ASP A 58 16.88 19.77 11.78
N VAL A 59 16.82 19.54 10.47
CA VAL A 59 17.81 20.04 9.52
C VAL A 59 17.52 21.52 9.28
N VAL A 60 18.57 22.33 9.15
CA VAL A 60 18.44 23.76 8.88
C VAL A 60 19.39 24.10 7.72
N PRO A 61 18.86 24.58 6.58
CA PRO A 61 19.68 25.06 5.47
C PRO A 61 20.59 26.23 5.87
N GLU A 62 21.73 26.37 5.21
CA GLU A 62 22.63 27.50 5.45
C GLU A 62 22.07 28.81 4.86
N GLU A 63 21.43 28.70 3.69
CA GLU A 63 20.82 29.83 3.01
C GLU A 63 19.38 30.05 3.46
N ARG A 64 18.94 31.32 3.46
CA ARG A 64 17.57 31.69 3.84
C ARG A 64 16.56 31.42 2.72
N PHE A 65 17.02 31.43 1.48
CA PHE A 65 16.20 31.24 0.29
C PHE A 65 16.62 29.95 -0.38
N GLU A 66 15.64 29.30 -0.99
CA GLU A 66 15.89 28.13 -1.81
C GLU A 66 16.68 28.50 -3.08
N PRO A 67 17.79 27.81 -3.36
CA PRO A 67 18.45 27.87 -4.67
C PRO A 67 17.58 27.22 -5.74
N ASP A 68 17.62 27.72 -6.98
CA ASP A 68 16.87 27.15 -8.10
C ASP A 68 17.09 25.62 -8.21
N ALA A 69 15.98 24.89 -8.06
CA ALA A 69 15.91 23.44 -8.13
C ALA A 69 15.76 22.93 -9.57
N GLY A 70 15.52 23.82 -10.53
CA GLY A 70 15.18 23.49 -11.90
C GLY A 70 13.66 23.39 -12.11
N PRO A 71 13.22 22.81 -13.24
CA PRO A 71 11.80 22.66 -13.53
C PRO A 71 11.14 21.65 -12.60
N ASP A 72 9.86 21.88 -12.32
CA ASP A 72 9.04 20.95 -11.54
C ASP A 72 8.97 19.57 -12.23
N PRO A 73 8.96 18.48 -11.46
CA PRO A 73 8.81 17.14 -12.01
C PRO A 73 7.45 16.96 -12.68
N ASP A 74 7.43 16.43 -13.90
CA ASP A 74 6.19 16.07 -14.58
C ASP A 74 5.74 14.66 -14.13
N VAL A 75 4.76 14.63 -13.23
CA VAL A 75 4.17 13.39 -12.68
C VAL A 75 2.79 13.08 -13.26
N ASP A 76 2.30 13.85 -14.23
CA ASP A 76 0.93 13.68 -14.76
C ASP A 76 0.76 12.34 -15.48
N ALA A 77 1.81 11.92 -16.18
CA ALA A 77 1.85 10.61 -16.83
C ALA A 77 1.80 9.46 -15.81
N LEU A 78 2.53 9.60 -14.70
CA LEU A 78 2.53 8.63 -13.61
C LEU A 78 1.14 8.53 -12.96
N ARG A 79 0.55 9.68 -12.60
CA ARG A 79 -0.80 9.77 -12.02
C ARG A 79 -1.82 9.08 -12.90
N THR A 80 -1.83 9.40 -14.19
CA THR A 80 -2.76 8.82 -15.17
C THR A 80 -2.58 7.30 -15.27
N ALA A 81 -1.33 6.82 -15.37
CA ALA A 81 -1.04 5.41 -15.47
C ALA A 81 -1.46 4.62 -14.22
N LEU A 82 -1.18 5.16 -13.02
CA LEU A 82 -1.64 4.57 -11.76
C LEU A 82 -3.16 4.55 -11.63
N SER A 83 -3.85 5.62 -12.04
CA SER A 83 -5.32 5.67 -11.97
C SER A 83 -5.96 4.60 -12.86
N VAL A 84 -5.42 4.37 -14.06
CA VAL A 84 -5.86 3.26 -14.94
C VAL A 84 -5.55 1.90 -14.31
N LEU A 85 -4.35 1.71 -13.78
CA LEU A 85 -3.94 0.45 -13.16
C LEU A 85 -4.79 0.10 -11.93
N LEU A 86 -5.23 1.13 -11.18
CA LEU A 86 -5.93 0.98 -9.90
C LEU A 86 -7.43 1.22 -10.01
N GLU A 87 -8.03 1.39 -11.19
CA GLU A 87 -9.43 1.83 -11.38
C GLU A 87 -10.45 1.23 -10.39
N PRO A 88 -10.45 -0.08 -10.07
CA PRO A 88 -11.42 -0.66 -9.13
C PRO A 88 -11.24 -0.26 -7.66
N ILE A 89 -10.04 0.19 -7.28
CA ILE A 89 -9.60 0.42 -5.89
C ILE A 89 -8.96 1.80 -5.68
N ASP A 90 -8.90 2.64 -6.71
CA ASP A 90 -8.15 3.90 -6.70
C ASP A 90 -8.71 4.88 -5.66
N VAL A 91 -10.02 4.84 -5.38
CA VAL A 91 -10.68 5.74 -4.44
C VAL A 91 -10.72 5.15 -3.03
N TYR A 92 -10.28 5.94 -2.05
CA TYR A 92 -10.45 5.65 -0.63
C TYR A 92 -10.97 6.87 0.13
N TYR A 93 -11.39 6.66 1.38
CA TYR A 93 -11.98 7.71 2.20
C TYR A 93 -11.24 7.88 3.52
N GLU A 94 -10.99 9.14 3.90
CA GLU A 94 -10.32 9.53 5.14
C GLU A 94 -11.22 10.40 6.01
N VAL A 95 -11.03 10.29 7.32
CA VAL A 95 -11.59 11.21 8.32
C VAL A 95 -10.41 11.86 9.01
N PHE A 96 -10.05 13.07 8.58
CA PHE A 96 -8.76 13.68 8.90
C PHE A 96 -8.75 14.54 10.17
N ASP A 97 -9.85 15.22 10.50
CA ASP A 97 -9.87 16.20 11.59
C ASP A 97 -10.41 15.60 12.90
N PRO A 98 -9.55 15.33 13.91
CA PRO A 98 -9.98 14.77 15.19
C PRO A 98 -10.71 15.78 16.08
N TYR A 99 -10.65 17.08 15.75
CA TYR A 99 -11.27 18.16 16.52
C TYR A 99 -12.66 18.53 16.01
N VAL A 100 -13.02 18.13 14.79
CA VAL A 100 -14.36 18.33 14.24
C VAL A 100 -15.30 17.23 14.72
N PRO A 101 -16.41 17.55 15.42
CA PRO A 101 -17.38 16.54 15.80
C PRO A 101 -18.03 15.92 14.55
N ARG A 102 -17.87 14.60 14.39
CA ARG A 102 -18.42 13.79 13.28
C ARG A 102 -18.02 14.34 11.90
N PRO A 103 -16.72 14.35 11.55
CA PRO A 103 -16.28 14.85 10.26
C PRO A 103 -16.88 13.97 9.15
N LYS A 104 -17.23 14.59 8.03
CA LYS A 104 -17.62 13.83 6.84
C LYS A 104 -16.36 13.20 6.24
N PRO A 105 -16.42 11.93 5.80
CA PRO A 105 -15.33 11.34 5.06
C PRO A 105 -15.04 12.15 3.79
N VAL A 106 -13.76 12.32 3.48
CA VAL A 106 -13.28 12.98 2.26
C VAL A 106 -12.72 11.89 1.35
N ALA A 107 -13.08 11.96 0.08
CA ALA A 107 -12.58 11.04 -0.95
C ALA A 107 -11.19 11.48 -1.41
N PHE A 108 -10.29 10.52 -1.50
CA PHE A 108 -8.94 10.65 -2.04
C PHE A 108 -8.70 9.57 -3.09
N ARG A 109 -7.65 9.73 -3.88
CA ARG A 109 -7.20 8.72 -4.85
C ARG A 109 -5.78 8.30 -4.57
N ILE A 110 -5.54 6.99 -4.57
CA ILE A 110 -4.21 6.41 -4.41
C ILE A 110 -3.29 6.94 -5.51
N SER A 111 -3.78 7.03 -6.76
CA SER A 111 -3.02 7.54 -7.89
C SER A 111 -2.63 9.02 -7.74
N ASP A 112 -3.54 9.88 -7.30
CA ASP A 112 -3.28 11.30 -7.03
C ASP A 112 -2.23 11.44 -5.92
N ASP A 113 -2.45 10.75 -4.80
CA ASP A 113 -1.57 10.80 -3.62
C ASP A 113 -0.17 10.26 -3.90
N MET A 114 -0.03 9.17 -4.65
CA MET A 114 1.26 8.62 -5.05
C MET A 114 2.04 9.58 -5.95
N ALA A 115 1.36 10.26 -6.88
CA ALA A 115 2.00 11.25 -7.75
C ALA A 115 2.47 12.48 -6.96
N ASP A 116 1.67 12.91 -5.98
CA ASP A 116 2.02 14.05 -5.11
C ASP A 116 3.19 13.70 -4.18
N VAL A 117 3.22 12.48 -3.62
CA VAL A 117 4.38 11.95 -2.89
C VAL A 117 5.63 11.95 -3.78
N VAL A 118 5.54 11.44 -5.01
CA VAL A 118 6.68 11.44 -5.94
C VAL A 118 7.16 12.85 -6.26
N THR A 119 6.27 13.83 -6.36
CA THR A 119 6.62 15.25 -6.55
C THR A 119 7.50 15.77 -5.42
N ASP A 120 7.07 15.60 -4.16
CA ASP A 120 7.82 16.04 -2.97
C ASP A 120 9.21 15.37 -2.90
N LEU A 121 9.27 14.08 -3.21
CA LEU A 121 10.51 13.30 -3.19
C LEU A 121 11.49 13.73 -4.30
N MET A 122 10.98 13.97 -5.50
CA MET A 122 11.78 14.43 -6.65
C MET A 122 12.36 15.83 -6.42
N HIS A 123 11.66 16.69 -5.68
CA HIS A 123 12.15 18.01 -5.30
C HIS A 123 13.47 17.93 -4.51
N GLY A 124 13.50 17.12 -3.44
CA GLY A 124 14.75 16.90 -2.69
C GLY A 124 15.82 16.17 -3.52
N LEU A 125 15.45 15.23 -4.40
CA LEU A 125 16.39 14.58 -5.32
C LEU A 125 17.06 15.57 -6.28
N ALA A 126 16.34 16.61 -6.72
CA ALA A 126 16.92 17.66 -7.57
C ALA A 126 18.05 18.40 -6.84
N HIS A 127 17.85 18.75 -5.56
CA HIS A 127 18.92 19.33 -4.73
C HIS A 127 20.08 18.35 -4.52
N HIS A 128 19.79 17.09 -4.23
CA HIS A 128 20.82 16.08 -4.00
C HIS A 128 21.70 15.88 -5.25
N ARG A 129 21.08 15.76 -6.44
CA ARG A 129 21.78 15.63 -7.72
C ARG A 129 22.61 16.87 -8.08
N ALA A 130 22.25 18.04 -7.56
CA ALA A 130 23.03 19.26 -7.67
C ALA A 130 24.16 19.38 -6.62
N GLY A 131 24.36 18.37 -5.78
CA GLY A 131 25.37 18.35 -4.71
C GLY A 131 24.99 19.16 -3.47
N ARG A 132 23.72 19.55 -3.33
CA ARG A 132 23.19 20.34 -2.20
C ARG A 132 22.57 19.42 -1.16
N THR A 133 23.44 18.69 -0.46
CA THR A 133 23.06 17.63 0.49
C THR A 133 22.16 18.13 1.62
N THR A 134 22.50 19.26 2.24
CA THR A 134 21.71 19.82 3.35
C THR A 134 20.32 20.27 2.90
N GLU A 135 20.21 20.99 1.77
CA GLU A 135 18.92 21.38 1.18
C GLU A 135 18.07 20.17 0.83
N ALA A 136 18.65 19.12 0.23
CA ALA A 136 17.92 17.90 -0.10
C ALA A 136 17.32 17.25 1.16
N LEU A 137 18.16 17.09 2.19
CA LEU A 137 17.76 16.47 3.44
C LEU A 137 16.69 17.30 4.17
N TRP A 138 16.83 18.62 4.15
CA TRP A 138 15.84 19.53 4.69
C TRP A 138 14.49 19.39 3.98
N TRP A 139 14.48 19.43 2.65
CA TRP A 139 13.26 19.30 1.87
C TRP A 139 12.55 17.97 2.15
N TRP A 140 13.29 16.86 2.17
CA TRP A 140 12.71 15.56 2.50
C TRP A 140 12.17 15.50 3.93
N GLN A 141 12.89 16.01 4.93
CA GLN A 141 12.41 16.01 6.32
C GLN A 141 11.19 16.93 6.51
N PHE A 142 11.24 18.15 5.99
CA PHE A 142 10.14 19.10 6.10
C PHE A 142 8.88 18.55 5.44
N SER A 143 8.98 18.12 4.17
CA SER A 143 7.83 17.58 3.44
C SER A 143 7.32 16.27 4.01
N TYR A 144 8.17 15.46 4.67
CA TYR A 144 7.73 14.26 5.40
C TYR A 144 6.73 14.62 6.50
N LEU A 145 7.10 15.63 7.29
CA LEU A 145 6.32 16.08 8.44
C LEU A 145 5.09 16.90 8.02
N ALA A 146 5.18 17.60 6.89
CA ALA A 146 4.14 18.53 6.44
C ALA A 146 3.14 17.91 5.44
N ASN A 147 3.57 16.94 4.63
CA ASN A 147 2.79 16.44 3.49
C ASN A 147 3.01 14.94 3.22
N TRP A 148 4.06 14.55 2.50
CA TRP A 148 4.20 13.19 1.94
C TRP A 148 4.18 12.08 2.99
N GLY A 149 4.60 12.32 4.23
CA GLY A 149 4.56 11.29 5.28
C GLY A 149 3.12 10.90 5.66
N ALA A 150 2.23 11.88 5.79
CA ALA A 150 0.81 11.62 6.06
C ALA A 150 0.13 10.99 4.82
N THR A 151 0.41 11.52 3.63
CA THR A 151 -0.12 11.02 2.36
C THR A 151 0.31 9.58 2.09
N ALA A 152 1.59 9.25 2.24
CA ALA A 152 2.09 7.89 2.08
C ALA A 152 1.53 6.92 3.13
N SER A 153 1.31 7.38 4.37
CA SER A 153 0.65 6.58 5.41
C SER A 153 -0.79 6.23 5.06
N ALA A 154 -1.53 7.19 4.49
CA ALA A 154 -2.89 7.01 4.00
C ALA A 154 -2.94 5.97 2.88
N VAL A 155 -2.06 6.11 1.87
CA VAL A 155 -1.90 5.14 0.78
C VAL A 155 -1.53 3.75 1.31
N LEU A 156 -0.57 3.65 2.23
CA LEU A 156 -0.16 2.39 2.84
C LEU A 156 -1.37 1.67 3.45
N ARG A 157 -2.19 2.41 4.21
CA ARG A 157 -3.39 1.87 4.86
C ARG A 157 -4.44 1.43 3.84
N ALA A 158 -4.64 2.18 2.76
CA ALA A 158 -5.55 1.80 1.68
C ALA A 158 -5.09 0.51 1.00
N LEU A 159 -3.81 0.41 0.59
CA LEU A 159 -3.24 -0.78 -0.04
C LEU A 159 -3.26 -2.00 0.89
N GLN A 160 -2.93 -1.82 2.17
CA GLN A 160 -3.01 -2.88 3.17
C GLN A 160 -4.45 -3.38 3.32
N SER A 161 -5.44 -2.49 3.28
CA SER A 161 -6.86 -2.88 3.31
C SER A 161 -7.24 -3.74 2.11
N VAL A 162 -6.80 -3.37 0.90
CA VAL A 162 -7.04 -4.16 -0.32
C VAL A 162 -6.42 -5.55 -0.19
N VAL A 163 -5.14 -5.64 0.18
CA VAL A 163 -4.46 -6.94 0.35
C VAL A 163 -5.14 -7.80 1.42
N ALA A 164 -5.57 -7.21 2.53
CA ALA A 164 -6.26 -7.92 3.60
C ALA A 164 -7.58 -8.51 3.12
N HIS A 165 -8.43 -7.73 2.43
CA HIS A 165 -9.70 -8.25 1.87
C HIS A 165 -9.43 -9.39 0.88
N THR A 166 -8.51 -9.18 -0.08
CA THR A 166 -8.18 -10.21 -1.08
C THR A 166 -7.72 -11.53 -0.45
N ARG A 167 -6.95 -11.48 0.65
CA ARG A 167 -6.43 -12.69 1.30
C ARG A 167 -7.40 -13.32 2.31
N LEU A 168 -8.09 -12.50 3.11
CA LEU A 168 -8.95 -12.99 4.18
C LEU A 168 -10.33 -13.41 3.67
N ASP A 169 -10.85 -12.73 2.65
CA ASP A 169 -12.14 -13.09 2.06
C ASP A 169 -12.03 -14.38 1.23
N ALA A 170 -10.89 -14.61 0.58
CA ALA A 170 -10.60 -15.87 -0.10
C ALA A 170 -10.60 -17.06 0.87
N VAL A 171 -9.93 -16.92 2.02
CA VAL A 171 -9.93 -17.95 3.09
C VAL A 171 -11.34 -18.19 3.61
N SER A 172 -12.16 -17.14 3.71
CA SER A 172 -13.53 -17.24 4.18
C SER A 172 -14.42 -18.00 3.18
N ALA A 173 -14.23 -17.78 1.87
CA ALA A 173 -14.94 -18.49 0.82
C ALA A 173 -14.57 -19.98 0.78
N GLU A 174 -13.27 -20.31 0.83
CA GLU A 174 -12.79 -21.70 0.90
C GLU A 174 -13.31 -22.42 2.15
N GLY A 175 -13.32 -21.74 3.30
CA GLY A 175 -13.86 -22.28 4.54
C GLY A 175 -15.38 -22.55 4.46
N LEU A 176 -16.13 -21.68 3.77
CA LEU A 176 -17.55 -21.88 3.53
C LEU A 176 -17.81 -23.05 2.58
N GLU A 177 -17.07 -23.15 1.47
CA GLU A 177 -17.16 -24.27 0.53
C GLU A 177 -16.86 -25.60 1.23
N SER A 178 -15.79 -25.67 2.02
CA SER A 178 -15.44 -26.87 2.78
C SER A 178 -16.50 -27.24 3.82
N ALA A 179 -17.14 -26.27 4.47
CA ALA A 179 -18.21 -26.52 5.42
C ALA A 179 -19.49 -27.04 4.73
N VAL A 180 -19.80 -26.52 3.55
CA VAL A 180 -20.93 -26.99 2.73
C VAL A 180 -20.70 -28.42 2.25
N ASP A 181 -19.50 -28.74 1.76
CA ASP A 181 -19.15 -30.09 1.31
C ASP A 181 -19.21 -31.11 2.46
N ALA A 182 -18.75 -30.74 3.65
CA ALA A 182 -18.86 -31.58 4.84
C ALA A 182 -20.32 -31.84 5.23
N ALA A 183 -21.16 -30.80 5.23
CA ALA A 183 -22.58 -30.93 5.55
C ALA A 183 -23.34 -31.82 4.54
N LEU A 184 -23.08 -31.63 3.24
CA LEU A 184 -23.67 -32.48 2.19
C LEU A 184 -23.17 -33.93 2.29
N GLY A 185 -21.90 -34.12 2.65
CA GLY A 185 -21.32 -35.45 2.88
C GLY A 185 -21.99 -36.18 4.05
N ASP A 186 -22.18 -35.51 5.19
CA ASP A 186 -22.86 -36.07 6.36
C ASP A 186 -24.33 -36.41 6.06
N GLU A 187 -25.06 -35.54 5.35
CA GLU A 187 -26.45 -35.76 4.96
C GLU A 187 -26.59 -36.97 3.99
N LEU A 188 -25.67 -37.11 3.03
CA LEU A 188 -25.59 -38.28 2.14
C LEU A 188 -25.28 -39.59 2.87
N VAL A 189 -24.43 -39.54 3.90
CA VAL A 189 -24.11 -40.73 4.72
C VAL A 189 -25.32 -41.15 5.56
N GLU A 190 -26.05 -40.19 6.13
CA GLU A 190 -27.27 -40.45 6.91
C GLU A 190 -28.39 -41.05 6.03
N GLU A 191 -28.61 -40.49 4.84
CA GLU A 191 -29.60 -41.00 3.88
C GLU A 191 -29.25 -42.42 3.40
N LEU A 192 -27.96 -42.71 3.14
CA LEU A 192 -27.52 -44.05 2.76
C LEU A 192 -27.67 -45.06 3.91
N ALA A 193 -27.43 -44.64 5.15
CA ALA A 193 -27.62 -45.47 6.33
C ALA A 193 -29.10 -45.83 6.53
N GLU A 194 -30.02 -44.86 6.38
CA GLU A 194 -31.47 -45.11 6.41
C GLU A 194 -31.91 -46.09 5.30
N GLN A 195 -31.44 -45.90 4.06
CA GLN A 195 -31.77 -46.79 2.94
C GLN A 195 -31.27 -48.23 3.15
N LEU A 196 -30.10 -48.39 3.81
CA LEU A 196 -29.56 -49.71 4.14
C LEU A 196 -30.35 -50.36 5.28
N ASP A 197 -30.73 -49.61 6.32
CA ASP A 197 -31.55 -50.14 7.41
C ASP A 197 -32.95 -50.56 6.90
N ASP A 198 -33.59 -49.78 6.04
CA ASP A 198 -34.86 -50.14 5.40
C ASP A 198 -34.73 -51.41 4.52
N ALA A 199 -33.61 -51.56 3.79
CA ALA A 199 -33.35 -52.75 2.99
C ALA A 199 -33.08 -54.00 3.85
N VAL A 200 -32.43 -53.85 5.01
CA VAL A 200 -32.17 -54.93 5.96
C VAL A 200 -33.46 -55.36 6.67
N VAL A 201 -34.36 -54.42 7.01
CA VAL A 201 -35.66 -54.72 7.63
C VAL A 201 -36.56 -55.54 6.69
N LEU A 202 -36.47 -55.34 5.38
CA LEU A 202 -37.24 -56.09 4.37
C LEU A 202 -36.63 -57.46 3.99
N GLY A 203 -35.43 -57.79 4.47
CA GLY A 203 -34.64 -58.98 4.06
C GLY A 203 -34.53 -60.12 5.08
N GLY A 204 -35.23 -60.07 6.22
CA GLY A 204 -35.14 -61.11 7.27
C GLY A 204 -35.55 -62.52 6.78
N PRO A 205 -34.88 -63.60 7.21
CA PRO A 205 -35.08 -64.94 6.63
C PRO A 205 -36.45 -65.50 7.04
N SER A 206 -37.25 -65.89 6.04
CA SER A 206 -38.42 -66.73 6.27
C SER A 206 -37.95 -68.10 6.72
N ALA A 207 -37.92 -68.33 8.03
CA ALA A 207 -37.65 -69.64 8.60
C ALA A 207 -38.74 -70.64 8.18
N SER A 208 -38.34 -71.73 7.53
CA SER A 208 -39.10 -72.97 7.44
C SER A 208 -38.13 -74.14 7.42
#